data_AF-A0AA42Y424-F1
#
_entry.id   AF-A0AA42Y424-F1
#
_cell.length_a   1.000
_cell.length_b   1.000
_cell.length_c   1.000
_cell.angle_alpha   90.00
_cell.angle_beta   90.00
_cell.angle_gamma   90.00
#
_symmetry.space_group_name_H-M   'P 1'
#
loop_
_entity.id
_entity.type
_entity.pdbx_description
1 polymer ?
#
loop_
_entity_poly.entity_id
_entity_poly.type
_entity_poly.pdbx_seq_one_letter_code
_entity_poly.pdbx_strand_id
1 'polypeptide(L)'
;MARQAGRIALPPLPGLVAAGLVILGVLLWMFVAEGFLALAGLGAFGPGILRELGWLRDHDEFQRQAAHRAGYHAYLIGGLATAFVVSALRSRGATLEDSSDWVMLILVALWTTWLFSALLAYWGPRKTASVILSVFGAFWAVFVLASIIGTESQDATVVNMLLASLMGSIVVVPFFVLARMAGRRPRGTGVALLAVAALFLLMFAPAWAARDFKLPSLLAVATLLIVPLVASGIALLREGPQSEEGGAPPDMAG
;
A
#
# COMPACT_ATOMS: atom_id res chain seq x y z
N MET A 1 21.51 -30.70 -0.73
CA MET A 1 20.48 -29.63 -0.70
C MET A 1 21.17 -28.27 -0.75
N ALA A 2 21.38 -27.75 -1.96
CA ALA A 2 22.02 -26.45 -2.17
C ALA A 2 20.98 -25.34 -1.97
N ARG A 3 21.22 -24.43 -1.01
CA ARG A 3 20.45 -23.19 -0.87
C ARG A 3 20.67 -22.38 -2.14
N GLN A 4 19.65 -22.25 -3.00
CA GLN A 4 19.60 -21.20 -4.00
C GLN A 4 19.65 -19.87 -3.24
N ALA A 5 20.85 -19.28 -3.17
CA ALA A 5 21.03 -17.92 -2.74
C ALA A 5 20.26 -17.04 -3.74
N GLY A 6 19.07 -16.61 -3.33
CA GLY A 6 18.24 -15.70 -4.12
C GLY A 6 19.03 -14.44 -4.39
N ARG A 7 19.59 -14.35 -5.61
CA ARG A 7 20.11 -13.07 -6.11
C ARG A 7 18.94 -12.12 -6.06
N ILE A 8 19.09 -11.05 -5.28
CA ILE A 8 18.17 -9.93 -5.30
C ILE A 8 18.27 -9.36 -6.71
N ALA A 9 17.34 -9.76 -7.59
CA ALA A 9 17.22 -9.19 -8.91
C ALA A 9 16.89 -7.72 -8.70
N LEU A 10 17.82 -6.84 -9.07
CA LEU A 10 17.57 -5.41 -9.04
C LEU A 10 16.36 -5.13 -9.93
N PRO A 11 15.45 -4.25 -9.49
CA PRO A 11 14.32 -3.87 -10.32
C PRO A 11 14.84 -3.30 -11.65
N PRO A 12 14.16 -3.61 -12.76
CA PRO A 12 14.59 -3.13 -14.07
C PRO A 12 14.60 -1.59 -14.08
N LEU A 13 15.56 -1.01 -14.81
CA LEU A 13 15.77 0.45 -14.94
C LEU A 13 14.47 1.27 -15.11
N PRO A 14 13.51 0.86 -15.95
CA PRO A 14 12.23 1.56 -16.09
C PRO A 14 11.43 1.67 -14.78
N GLY A 15 11.48 0.64 -13.93
CA GLY A 15 10.83 0.64 -12.62
C GLY A 15 11.50 1.59 -11.61
N LEU A 16 12.83 1.72 -11.68
CA LEU A 16 13.57 2.69 -10.86
C LEU A 16 13.26 4.14 -11.28
N VAL A 17 13.20 4.39 -12.59
CA VAL A 17 12.83 5.70 -13.15
C VAL A 17 11.40 6.07 -12.77
N ALA A 18 10.47 5.12 -12.87
CA ALA A 18 9.08 5.27 -12.44
C ALA A 18 8.96 5.64 -10.96
N ALA A 19 9.63 4.89 -10.09
CA ALA A 19 9.64 5.15 -8.66
C ALA A 19 10.23 6.54 -8.35
N GLY A 20 11.32 6.91 -9.02
CA GLY A 20 11.92 8.25 -8.93
C GLY A 20 10.95 9.36 -9.33
N LEU A 21 10.23 9.19 -10.45
CA LEU A 21 9.20 10.15 -10.91
C LEU A 21 8.03 10.28 -9.94
N VAL A 22 7.57 9.18 -9.34
CA VAL A 22 6.52 9.21 -8.32
C VAL A 22 6.99 9.99 -7.09
N ILE A 23 8.14 9.63 -6.53
CA ILE A 23 8.69 10.28 -5.33
C ILE A 23 8.93 11.76 -5.60
N LEU A 24 9.57 12.09 -6.72
CA LEU A 24 9.85 13.47 -7.11
C LEU A 24 8.57 14.26 -7.33
N GLY A 25 7.58 13.68 -8.02
CA GLY A 25 6.30 14.33 -8.27
C GLY A 25 5.52 14.63 -6.99
N VAL A 26 5.53 13.70 -6.02
CA VAL A 26 4.90 13.91 -4.71
C VAL A 26 5.62 14.98 -3.91
N LEU A 27 6.96 14.97 -3.88
CA LEU A 27 7.74 16.00 -3.17
C LEU A 27 7.52 17.39 -3.79
N LEU A 28 7.61 17.51 -5.11
CA LEU A 28 7.37 18.78 -5.80
C LEU A 28 5.93 19.27 -5.63
N TRP A 29 4.97 18.36 -5.55
CA TRP A 29 3.59 18.69 -5.23
C TRP A 29 3.45 19.26 -3.82
N MET A 30 4.11 18.64 -2.83
CA MET A 30 4.05 19.09 -1.44
C MET A 30 4.77 20.43 -1.20
N PHE A 31 5.88 20.70 -1.90
CA PHE A 31 6.78 21.81 -1.57
C PHE A 31 6.84 22.94 -2.60
N VAL A 32 6.44 22.73 -3.85
CA VAL A 32 6.64 23.70 -4.93
C VAL A 32 5.33 24.17 -5.55
N ALA A 33 4.58 23.27 -6.19
CA ALA A 33 3.35 23.64 -6.87
C ALA A 33 2.42 22.45 -7.10
N GLU A 34 1.12 22.72 -7.03
CA GLU A 34 0.09 21.68 -7.07
C GLU A 34 0.04 20.91 -8.42
N GLY A 35 0.54 21.50 -9.50
CA GLY A 35 0.59 20.88 -10.83
C GLY A 35 1.57 19.70 -10.96
N PHE A 36 2.50 19.54 -10.02
CA PHE A 36 3.48 18.45 -10.06
C PHE A 36 2.88 17.08 -9.69
N LEU A 37 1.62 17.04 -9.24
CA LEU A 37 0.88 15.78 -9.09
C LEU A 37 0.77 15.02 -10.42
N ALA A 38 0.72 15.72 -11.56
CA ALA A 38 0.76 15.10 -12.87
C ALA A 38 2.07 14.33 -13.13
N LEU A 39 3.18 14.79 -12.55
CA LEU A 39 4.48 14.12 -12.63
C LEU A 39 4.46 12.80 -11.84
N ALA A 40 3.82 12.81 -10.66
CA ALA A 40 3.61 11.60 -9.87
C ALA A 40 2.71 10.60 -10.60
N GLY A 41 1.65 11.09 -11.26
CA GLY A 41 0.83 10.29 -12.17
C GLY A 41 1.65 9.69 -13.31
N LEU A 42 2.46 10.48 -14.01
CA LEU A 42 3.34 9.98 -15.07
C LEU A 42 4.34 8.94 -14.56
N GLY A 43 4.87 9.07 -13.35
CA GLY A 43 5.72 8.04 -12.74
C GLY A 43 4.96 6.74 -12.47
N ALA A 44 3.75 6.85 -11.92
CA ALA A 44 2.94 5.69 -11.54
C ALA A 44 2.37 4.93 -12.75
N PHE A 45 1.97 5.66 -13.79
CA PHE A 45 1.26 5.13 -14.96
C PHE A 45 2.14 5.01 -16.21
N GLY A 46 3.19 5.81 -16.32
CA GLY A 46 4.06 5.91 -17.50
C GLY A 46 4.67 4.59 -17.95
N PRO A 47 5.26 3.76 -17.07
CA PRO A 47 5.80 2.46 -17.45
C PRO A 47 4.74 1.55 -18.07
N GLY A 48 3.49 1.65 -17.59
CA GLY A 48 2.37 0.88 -18.11
C GLY A 48 1.94 1.30 -19.49
N ILE A 49 1.84 2.61 -19.71
CA ILE A 49 1.53 3.18 -21.02
C ILE A 49 2.62 2.82 -22.04
N LEU A 50 3.89 2.92 -21.64
CA LEU A 50 5.04 2.57 -22.48
C LEU A 50 5.07 1.08 -22.84
N ARG A 51 4.60 0.21 -21.94
CA ARG A 51 4.46 -1.22 -22.20
C ARG A 51 3.30 -1.51 -23.16
N GLU A 52 2.17 -0.82 -23.01
CA GLU A 52 1.00 -0.97 -23.90
C GLU A 52 1.28 -0.46 -25.32
N LEU A 53 2.06 0.62 -25.44
CA LEU A 53 2.52 1.15 -26.73
C LEU A 53 3.61 0.27 -27.39
N GLY A 54 4.01 -0.83 -26.75
CA GLY A 54 5.03 -1.76 -27.26
C GLY A 54 6.46 -1.21 -27.25
N TRP A 55 6.71 -0.08 -26.57
CA TRP A 55 8.04 0.52 -26.46
C TRP A 55 8.92 -0.20 -25.42
N LEU A 56 8.31 -0.84 -24.42
CA LEU A 56 8.99 -1.73 -23.48
C LEU A 56 8.69 -3.19 -23.81
N ARG A 57 9.62 -3.86 -24.49
CA ARG A 57 9.61 -5.33 -24.67
C ARG A 57 10.23 -5.99 -23.45
N ASP A 58 9.39 -6.51 -22.57
CA ASP A 58 9.82 -7.35 -21.45
C ASP A 58 9.52 -8.80 -21.78
N HIS A 59 10.56 -9.63 -21.93
CA HIS A 59 10.46 -10.97 -22.49
C HIS A 59 9.97 -12.05 -21.49
N ASP A 60 9.87 -11.73 -20.19
CA ASP A 60 9.59 -12.73 -19.15
C ASP A 60 8.12 -12.75 -18.66
N GLU A 61 7.23 -11.95 -19.24
CA GLU A 61 5.93 -11.60 -18.66
C GLU A 61 4.70 -12.24 -19.35
N PHE A 62 4.90 -12.94 -20.47
CA PHE A 62 3.83 -13.50 -21.31
C PHE A 62 3.01 -14.64 -20.67
N GLN A 63 3.44 -15.24 -19.55
CA GLN A 63 2.63 -16.22 -18.80
C GLN A 63 1.80 -15.62 -17.64
N ARG A 64 2.01 -14.37 -17.24
CA ARG A 64 1.20 -13.68 -16.20
C ARG A 64 0.12 -12.73 -16.77
N GLN A 65 0.20 -12.42 -18.06
CA GLN A 65 -0.51 -11.30 -18.69
C GLN A 65 -1.92 -11.60 -19.26
N ALA A 66 -2.48 -12.81 -19.16
CA ALA A 66 -3.81 -13.09 -19.75
C ALA A 66 -4.99 -12.75 -18.82
N ALA A 67 -4.84 -12.86 -17.49
CA ALA A 67 -5.92 -12.58 -16.53
C ALA A 67 -5.89 -11.15 -15.95
N HIS A 68 -4.83 -10.38 -16.21
CA HIS A 68 -4.56 -9.08 -15.58
C HIS A 68 -4.98 -7.84 -16.40
N ARG A 69 -5.34 -8.00 -17.69
CA ARG A 69 -5.52 -6.86 -18.61
C ARG A 69 -6.68 -5.94 -18.24
N ALA A 70 -7.86 -6.48 -17.91
CA ALA A 70 -9.04 -5.64 -17.66
C ALA A 70 -8.90 -4.72 -16.43
N GLY A 71 -8.39 -5.25 -15.30
CA GLY A 71 -8.16 -4.47 -14.08
C GLY A 71 -7.03 -3.44 -14.23
N TYR A 72 -6.00 -3.79 -15.01
CA TYR A 72 -4.87 -2.90 -15.31
C TYR A 72 -5.28 -1.71 -16.20
N HIS A 73 -6.05 -1.96 -17.27
CA HIS A 73 -6.54 -0.89 -18.15
C HIS A 73 -7.55 0.02 -17.44
N ALA A 74 -8.46 -0.55 -16.64
CA ALA A 74 -9.42 0.25 -15.86
C ALA A 74 -8.71 1.15 -14.85
N TYR A 75 -7.63 0.67 -14.23
CA TYR A 75 -6.81 1.48 -13.33
C TYR A 75 -6.01 2.56 -14.06
N LEU A 76 -5.37 2.23 -15.19
CA LEU A 76 -4.62 3.21 -15.98
C LEU A 76 -5.51 4.34 -16.46
N ILE A 77 -6.67 4.00 -17.03
CA ILE A 77 -7.62 4.98 -17.55
C ILE A 77 -8.24 5.76 -16.38
N GLY A 78 -8.69 5.08 -15.33
CA GLY A 78 -9.32 5.72 -14.17
C GLY A 78 -8.37 6.62 -13.39
N GLY A 79 -7.16 6.15 -13.12
CA GLY A 79 -6.12 6.90 -12.40
C GLY A 79 -5.61 8.10 -13.18
N LEU A 80 -5.37 7.94 -14.49
CA LEU A 80 -4.90 9.02 -15.35
C LEU A 80 -6.00 10.05 -15.62
N ALA A 81 -7.24 9.62 -15.86
CA ALA A 81 -8.38 10.53 -15.98
C ALA A 81 -8.62 11.29 -14.68
N THR A 82 -8.55 10.63 -13.53
CA THR A 82 -8.69 11.29 -12.22
C THR A 82 -7.58 12.30 -12.01
N ALA A 83 -6.31 11.92 -12.19
CA ALA A 83 -5.19 12.84 -12.03
C ALA A 83 -5.31 14.07 -12.95
N PHE A 84 -5.73 13.86 -14.20
CA PHE A 84 -5.93 14.93 -15.17
C PHE A 84 -7.09 15.85 -14.81
N VAL A 85 -8.26 15.29 -14.48
CA VAL A 85 -9.45 16.06 -14.08
C VAL A 85 -9.15 16.89 -12.83
N VAL A 86 -8.47 16.30 -11.85
CA VAL A 86 -8.08 16.97 -10.60
C VAL A 86 -7.11 18.12 -10.88
N SER A 87 -6.06 17.86 -11.67
CA SER A 87 -5.09 18.88 -12.05
C SER A 87 -5.76 20.03 -12.83
N ALA A 88 -6.68 19.72 -13.75
CA ALA A 88 -7.35 20.71 -14.59
C ALA A 88 -8.40 21.55 -13.84
N LEU A 89 -9.14 20.94 -12.90
CA LEU A 89 -10.09 21.67 -12.06
C LEU A 89 -9.36 22.62 -11.11
N ARG A 90 -8.24 22.17 -10.54
CA ARG A 90 -7.46 22.94 -9.56
C ARG A 90 -6.64 24.06 -10.22
N SER A 91 -6.11 23.86 -11.42
CA SER A 91 -5.39 24.90 -12.18
C SER A 91 -6.27 26.07 -12.62
N ARG A 92 -7.61 25.91 -12.61
CA ARG A 92 -8.57 26.94 -13.01
C ARG A 92 -9.04 27.81 -11.84
N GLY A 93 -8.44 27.69 -10.66
CA GLY A 93 -8.81 28.48 -9.49
C GLY A 93 -10.21 28.14 -8.95
N ALA A 94 -10.79 27.01 -9.36
CA ALA A 94 -12.01 26.52 -8.73
C ALA A 94 -11.68 26.18 -7.27
N THR A 95 -12.28 26.90 -6.33
CA THR A 95 -12.22 26.60 -4.90
C THR A 95 -12.98 25.30 -4.65
N LEU A 96 -12.28 24.18 -4.85
CA LEU A 96 -12.75 22.82 -4.62
C LEU A 96 -12.75 22.51 -3.12
N GLU A 97 -13.18 23.44 -2.26
CA GLU A 97 -13.06 23.29 -0.81
C GLU A 97 -13.91 22.12 -0.27
N ASP A 98 -14.97 21.74 -1.01
CA ASP A 98 -15.77 20.54 -0.75
C ASP A 98 -15.48 19.36 -1.69
N SER A 99 -14.90 19.60 -2.87
CA SER A 99 -14.62 18.55 -3.87
C SER A 99 -13.21 17.99 -3.78
N SER A 100 -12.29 18.68 -3.09
CA SER A 100 -10.93 18.22 -2.80
C SER A 100 -10.95 16.92 -2.00
N ASP A 101 -11.87 16.78 -1.03
CA ASP A 101 -11.95 15.58 -0.19
C ASP A 101 -12.38 14.34 -1.00
N TRP A 102 -13.35 14.51 -1.90
CA TRP A 102 -13.82 13.43 -2.79
C TRP A 102 -12.77 13.03 -3.82
N VAL A 103 -12.09 14.03 -4.38
CA VAL A 103 -10.95 13.82 -5.27
C VAL A 103 -9.85 13.02 -4.58
N MET A 104 -9.49 13.41 -3.36
CA MET A 104 -8.48 12.72 -2.56
C MET A 104 -8.91 11.28 -2.27
N LEU A 105 -10.17 11.07 -1.91
CA LEU A 105 -10.74 9.73 -1.68
C LEU A 105 -10.62 8.85 -2.93
N ILE A 106 -11.03 9.34 -4.11
CA ILE A 106 -10.96 8.57 -5.35
C ILE A 106 -9.51 8.22 -5.68
N LEU A 107 -8.59 9.19 -5.54
CA LEU A 107 -7.18 8.98 -5.83
C LEU A 107 -6.55 7.96 -4.86
N VAL A 108 -6.87 8.07 -3.58
CA VAL A 108 -6.47 7.12 -2.53
C VAL A 108 -7.02 5.72 -2.81
N ALA A 109 -8.29 5.60 -3.17
CA ALA A 109 -8.93 4.32 -3.43
C ALA A 109 -8.33 3.62 -4.66
N LEU A 110 -8.16 4.37 -5.75
CA LEU A 110 -7.51 3.85 -6.97
C LEU A 110 -6.08 3.42 -6.68
N TRP A 111 -5.30 4.29 -6.04
CA TRP A 111 -3.88 4.04 -5.77
C TRP A 111 -3.68 2.84 -4.83
N THR A 112 -4.46 2.76 -3.75
CA THR A 112 -4.39 1.66 -2.79
C THR A 112 -4.76 0.34 -3.45
N THR A 113 -5.86 0.31 -4.22
CA THR A 113 -6.31 -0.90 -4.91
C THR A 113 -5.26 -1.43 -5.88
N TRP A 114 -4.66 -0.53 -6.67
CA TRP A 114 -3.61 -0.92 -7.60
C TRP A 114 -2.33 -1.36 -6.91
N LEU A 115 -1.86 -0.61 -5.91
CA LEU A 115 -0.66 -0.96 -5.17
C LEU A 115 -0.80 -2.37 -4.61
N PHE A 116 -1.94 -2.67 -3.99
CA PHE A 116 -2.23 -4.02 -3.50
C PHE A 116 -2.25 -5.06 -4.60
N SER A 117 -2.92 -4.80 -5.71
CA SER A 117 -2.96 -5.73 -6.85
C SER A 117 -1.56 -6.02 -7.39
N ALA A 118 -0.75 -4.97 -7.61
CA ALA A 118 0.60 -5.08 -8.15
C ALA A 118 1.54 -5.83 -7.19
N LEU A 119 1.49 -5.50 -5.90
CA LEU A 119 2.31 -6.17 -4.90
C LEU A 119 1.93 -7.65 -4.77
N LEU A 120 0.63 -7.97 -4.67
CA LEU A 120 0.15 -9.35 -4.59
C LEU A 120 0.56 -10.17 -5.82
N ALA A 121 0.47 -9.60 -7.02
CA ALA A 121 0.90 -10.25 -8.25
C ALA A 121 2.42 -10.47 -8.28
N TYR A 122 3.20 -9.47 -7.85
CA TYR A 122 4.66 -9.53 -7.94
C TYR A 122 5.27 -10.49 -6.90
N TRP A 123 4.92 -10.34 -5.63
CA TRP A 123 5.56 -11.04 -4.50
C TRP A 123 4.77 -12.23 -3.95
N GLY A 124 3.49 -12.37 -4.32
CA GLY A 124 2.58 -13.34 -3.71
C GLY A 124 2.04 -12.89 -2.35
N PRO A 125 0.95 -13.51 -1.84
CA PRO A 125 0.24 -13.06 -0.64
C PRO A 125 1.12 -12.93 0.61
N ARG A 126 1.95 -13.94 0.92
CA ARG A 126 2.79 -13.94 2.15
C ARG A 126 3.76 -12.79 2.20
N LYS A 127 4.55 -12.65 1.13
CA LYS A 127 5.63 -11.66 1.08
C LYS A 127 5.04 -10.26 0.97
N THR A 128 3.96 -10.07 0.22
CA THR A 128 3.24 -8.80 0.18
C THR A 128 2.71 -8.38 1.54
N ALA A 129 1.98 -9.26 2.24
CA ALA A 129 1.46 -8.92 3.57
C ALA A 129 2.60 -8.60 4.55
N SER A 130 3.69 -9.37 4.54
CA SER A 130 4.85 -9.13 5.39
C SER A 130 5.52 -7.77 5.11
N VAL A 131 5.73 -7.43 3.83
CA VAL A 131 6.35 -6.14 3.45
C VAL A 131 5.45 -4.98 3.82
N ILE A 132 4.16 -5.05 3.50
CA ILE A 132 3.19 -3.98 3.82
C ILE A 132 3.15 -3.74 5.32
N LEU A 133 3.03 -4.79 6.13
CA LEU A 133 3.04 -4.68 7.59
C LEU A 133 4.36 -4.10 8.13
N SER A 134 5.49 -4.45 7.52
CA SER A 134 6.80 -3.93 7.91
C SER A 134 6.95 -2.44 7.58
N VAL A 135 6.53 -2.03 6.38
CA VAL A 135 6.54 -0.61 5.95
C VAL A 135 5.61 0.21 6.83
N PHE A 136 4.42 -0.32 7.11
CA PHE A 136 3.43 0.35 7.97
C PHE A 136 3.94 0.47 9.41
N GLY A 137 4.51 -0.59 9.97
CA GLY A 137 5.15 -0.56 11.29
C GLY A 137 6.32 0.42 11.35
N ALA A 138 7.16 0.49 10.32
CA ALA A 138 8.26 1.45 10.24
C ALA A 138 7.77 2.90 10.16
N PHE A 139 6.72 3.16 9.35
CA PHE A 139 6.08 4.47 9.28
C PHE A 139 5.57 4.94 10.66
N TRP A 140 4.84 4.06 11.37
CA TRP A 140 4.38 4.37 12.73
C TRP A 140 5.54 4.55 13.72
N ALA A 141 6.62 3.78 13.58
CA ALA A 141 7.81 3.94 14.43
C ALA A 141 8.44 5.32 14.26
N VAL A 142 8.53 5.82 13.02
CA VAL A 142 9.01 7.17 12.73
C VAL A 142 8.09 8.22 13.34
N PHE A 143 6.77 8.03 13.22
CA PHE A 143 5.80 8.97 13.81
C PHE A 143 5.89 9.01 15.35
N VAL A 144 6.00 7.84 16.00
CA VAL A 144 6.22 7.75 17.45
C VAL A 144 7.51 8.46 17.83
N LEU A 145 8.61 8.19 17.14
CA LEU A 145 9.90 8.83 17.42
C LEU A 145 9.83 10.35 17.23
N ALA A 146 9.21 10.82 16.15
CA ALA A 146 9.00 12.24 15.89
C ALA A 146 8.14 12.89 16.99
N SER A 147 7.12 12.19 17.50
CA SER A 147 6.27 12.70 18.59
C SER A 147 7.02 12.85 19.91
N ILE A 148 7.96 11.94 20.20
CA ILE A 148 8.81 11.98 21.40
C ILE A 148 9.83 13.13 21.28
N ILE A 149 10.43 13.31 20.10
CA ILE A 149 11.39 14.41 19.87
C ILE A 149 10.68 15.76 19.90
N GLY A 150 9.49 15.87 19.30
CA GLY A 150 8.72 17.12 19.26
C GLY A 150 8.18 17.58 20.62
N THR A 151 8.04 16.68 21.60
CA THR A 151 7.53 16.98 22.94
C THR A 151 8.60 17.53 23.90
N GLU A 152 9.86 17.66 23.47
CA GLU A 152 10.93 18.28 24.28
C GLU A 152 10.66 19.75 24.66
N SER A 153 9.68 20.42 24.05
CA SER A 153 9.47 21.86 24.23
C SER A 153 8.63 22.29 25.45
N GLN A 154 7.87 21.39 26.10
CA GLN A 154 7.04 21.73 27.27
C GLN A 154 6.93 20.52 28.23
N ASP A 155 7.64 20.53 29.36
CA ASP A 155 7.51 19.57 30.49
C ASP A 155 7.83 18.08 30.23
N ALA A 156 8.96 17.80 29.57
CA ALA A 156 9.50 16.45 29.43
C ALA A 156 10.12 15.90 30.73
N THR A 157 9.30 15.33 31.63
CA THR A 157 9.83 14.43 32.66
C THR A 157 10.24 13.09 32.04
N VAL A 158 11.32 12.47 32.53
CA VAL A 158 11.80 11.14 32.06
C VAL A 158 10.69 10.09 32.07
N VAL A 159 9.77 10.18 33.05
CA VAL A 159 8.61 9.29 33.18
C VAL A 159 7.67 9.44 31.98
N ASN A 160 7.38 10.67 31.54
CA ASN A 160 6.53 10.93 30.37
C ASN A 160 7.16 10.41 29.07
N MET A 161 8.47 10.54 28.90
CA MET A 161 9.18 9.96 27.74
C MET A 161 9.10 8.44 27.73
N LEU A 162 9.30 7.77 28.87
CA LEU A 162 9.18 6.32 28.98
C LEU A 162 7.76 5.84 28.69
N LEU A 163 6.76 6.54 29.25
CA LEU A 163 5.35 6.23 29.00
C LEU A 163 4.99 6.42 27.52
N ALA A 164 5.41 7.51 26.89
CA ALA A 164 5.19 7.77 25.47
C ALA A 164 5.84 6.71 24.58
N SER A 165 7.08 6.30 24.91
CA SER A 165 7.78 5.22 24.21
C SER A 165 7.08 3.87 24.37
N LEU A 166 6.59 3.55 25.58
CA LEU A 166 5.83 2.34 25.85
C LEU A 166 4.51 2.32 25.06
N MET A 167 3.75 3.42 25.11
CA MET A 167 2.48 3.53 24.37
C MET A 167 2.70 3.46 22.85
N GLY A 168 3.74 4.11 22.34
CA GLY A 168 4.12 4.02 20.93
C GLY A 168 4.54 2.61 20.53
N SER A 169 5.28 1.89 21.39
CA SER A 169 5.68 0.51 21.16
C SER A 169 4.48 -0.45 21.09
N ILE A 170 3.43 -0.21 21.87
CA ILE A 170 2.18 -0.99 21.81
C ILE A 170 1.53 -0.90 20.42
N VAL A 171 1.66 0.24 19.74
CA VAL A 171 1.13 0.42 18.37
C VAL A 171 2.05 -0.23 17.34
N VAL A 172 3.36 -0.05 17.47
CA VAL A 172 4.35 -0.41 16.45
C VAL A 172 4.70 -1.90 16.45
N VAL A 173 4.93 -2.49 17.63
CA VAL A 173 5.39 -3.88 17.77
C VAL A 173 4.45 -4.90 17.11
N PRO A 174 3.11 -4.79 17.25
CA PRO A 174 2.19 -5.73 16.61
C PRO A 174 2.37 -5.82 15.08
N PHE A 175 2.69 -4.72 14.40
CA PHE A 175 2.91 -4.73 12.95
C PHE A 175 4.11 -5.60 12.56
N PHE A 176 5.23 -5.47 13.26
CA PHE A 176 6.42 -6.29 13.01
C PHE A 176 6.23 -7.75 13.40
N VAL A 177 5.50 -8.00 14.49
CA VAL A 177 5.14 -9.36 14.90
C VAL A 177 4.27 -10.03 13.84
N LEU A 178 3.21 -9.35 13.38
CA LEU A 178 2.34 -9.85 12.31
C LEU A 178 3.10 -10.00 10.99
N ALA A 179 4.00 -9.08 10.65
CA ALA A 179 4.84 -9.17 9.45
C ALA A 179 5.72 -10.43 9.47
N ARG A 180 6.28 -10.78 10.64
CA ARG A 180 7.07 -12.01 10.82
C ARG A 180 6.21 -13.26 10.88
N MET A 181 5.02 -13.17 11.47
CA MET A 181 4.06 -14.28 11.53
C MET A 181 3.47 -14.61 10.15
N ALA A 182 3.30 -13.61 9.26
CA ALA A 182 2.81 -13.82 7.90
C ALA A 182 3.63 -14.88 7.13
N GLY A 183 4.95 -14.92 7.37
CA GLY A 183 5.84 -15.91 6.78
C GLY A 183 5.78 -17.32 7.40
N ARG A 184 5.40 -17.43 8.68
CA ARG A 184 5.39 -18.71 9.42
C ARG A 184 4.01 -19.36 9.51
N ARG A 185 2.97 -18.55 9.68
CA ARG A 185 1.57 -18.95 9.89
C ARG A 185 0.67 -17.99 9.09
N PRO A 186 0.62 -18.11 7.76
CA PRO A 186 -0.11 -17.17 6.90
C PRO A 186 -1.59 -17.10 7.28
N ARG A 187 -2.24 -18.25 7.45
CA ARG A 187 -3.66 -18.33 7.85
C ARG A 187 -3.95 -17.68 9.20
N GLY A 188 -3.15 -17.98 10.22
CA GLY A 188 -3.31 -17.38 11.55
C GLY A 188 -3.12 -15.86 11.51
N THR A 189 -2.16 -15.40 10.70
CA THR A 189 -1.95 -13.96 10.47
C THR A 189 -3.13 -13.35 9.72
N GLY A 190 -3.70 -14.04 8.72
CA GLY A 190 -4.88 -13.60 7.99
C GLY A 190 -6.10 -13.41 8.89
N VAL A 191 -6.37 -14.38 9.78
CA VAL A 191 -7.44 -14.25 10.80
C VAL A 191 -7.16 -13.05 11.72
N ALA A 192 -5.93 -12.91 12.21
CA ALA A 192 -5.55 -11.81 13.08
C ALA A 192 -5.75 -10.44 12.41
N LEU A 193 -5.39 -10.29 11.13
CA LEU A 193 -5.59 -9.05 10.38
C LEU A 193 -7.07 -8.70 10.22
N LEU A 194 -7.92 -9.70 9.92
CA LEU A 194 -9.36 -9.48 9.85
C LEU A 194 -9.97 -9.13 11.21
N ALA A 195 -9.52 -9.79 12.28
CA ALA A 195 -9.94 -9.47 13.64
C ALA A 195 -9.54 -8.04 14.03
N VAL A 196 -8.31 -7.62 13.71
CA VAL A 196 -7.84 -6.24 13.95
C VAL A 196 -8.65 -5.23 13.13
N ALA A 197 -8.93 -5.52 11.86
CA ALA A 197 -9.77 -4.66 11.02
C ALA A 197 -11.19 -4.53 11.58
N ALA A 198 -11.80 -5.63 12.02
CA ALA A 198 -13.12 -5.63 12.65
C ALA A 198 -13.12 -4.89 13.99
N LEU A 199 -12.10 -5.09 14.82
CA LEU A 199 -11.95 -4.38 16.09
C LEU A 199 -11.78 -2.87 15.87
N PHE A 200 -10.99 -2.47 14.87
CA PHE A 200 -10.83 -1.08 14.50
C PHE A 200 -12.17 -0.45 14.10
N LEU A 201 -12.93 -1.12 13.23
CA LEU A 201 -14.29 -0.66 12.89
C LEU A 201 -15.18 -0.53 14.13
N LEU A 202 -15.15 -1.51 15.03
CA LEU A 202 -15.99 -1.52 16.22
C LEU A 202 -15.61 -0.43 17.22
N MET A 203 -14.31 -0.17 17.43
CA MET A 203 -13.84 0.90 18.31
C MET A 203 -14.12 2.29 17.75
N PHE A 204 -13.97 2.48 16.45
CA PHE A 204 -14.07 3.81 15.83
C PHE A 204 -15.48 4.13 15.32
N ALA A 205 -16.36 3.15 15.09
CA ALA A 205 -17.74 3.39 14.66
C ALA A 205 -18.53 4.34 15.59
N PRO A 206 -18.47 4.23 16.93
CA PRO A 206 -19.16 5.17 17.82
C PRO A 206 -18.58 6.59 17.71
N ALA A 207 -17.25 6.71 17.61
CA ALA A 207 -16.59 8.00 17.47
C ALA A 207 -16.91 8.67 16.12
N TRP A 208 -17.09 7.88 15.06
CA TRP A 208 -17.54 8.33 13.76
C TRP A 208 -19.00 8.77 13.76
N ALA A 209 -19.87 8.05 14.49
CA ALA A 209 -21.28 8.41 14.62
C ALA A 209 -21.48 9.69 15.46
N ALA A 210 -20.59 9.97 16.40
CA ALA A 210 -20.71 11.09 17.33
C ALA A 210 -20.07 12.41 16.85
N ARG A 211 -19.28 12.39 15.77
CA ARG A 211 -18.59 13.59 15.26
C ARG A 211 -19.10 13.96 13.87
N ASP A 212 -19.17 15.27 13.59
CA ASP A 212 -19.43 15.84 12.27
C ASP A 212 -18.23 15.67 11.32
N PHE A 213 -17.73 14.44 11.16
CA PHE A 213 -16.71 14.17 10.16
C PHE A 213 -17.31 14.31 8.76
N LYS A 214 -16.58 14.99 7.87
CA LYS A 214 -16.87 14.92 6.44
C LYS A 214 -16.75 13.45 6.00
N LEU A 215 -17.84 12.88 5.48
CA LEU A 215 -17.91 11.53 4.96
C LEU A 215 -16.72 11.13 4.05
N PRO A 216 -16.25 11.96 3.09
CA PRO A 216 -15.14 11.57 2.23
C PRO A 216 -13.82 11.37 3.00
N SER A 217 -13.53 12.18 4.02
CA SER A 217 -12.33 12.03 4.85
C SER A 217 -12.39 10.74 5.66
N LEU A 218 -13.55 10.40 6.21
CA LEU A 218 -13.77 9.13 6.91
C LEU A 218 -13.55 7.93 5.97
N LEU A 219 -14.13 7.98 4.77
CA LEU A 219 -13.94 6.94 3.76
C LEU A 219 -12.49 6.84 3.32
N ALA A 220 -11.75 7.95 3.25
CA ALA A 220 -10.34 7.94 2.85
C ALA A 220 -9.48 7.26 3.91
N VAL A 221 -9.74 7.56 5.19
CA VAL A 221 -9.10 6.90 6.33
C VAL A 221 -9.43 5.41 6.35
N ALA A 222 -10.72 5.05 6.19
CA ALA A 222 -11.14 3.66 6.11
C ALA A 222 -10.45 2.93 4.93
N THR A 223 -10.32 3.60 3.79
CA THR A 223 -9.67 3.04 2.60
C THR A 223 -8.17 2.84 2.82
N LEU A 224 -7.47 3.78 3.46
CA LEU A 224 -6.04 3.67 3.72
C LEU A 224 -5.68 2.69 4.83
N LEU A 225 -6.57 2.50 5.81
CA LEU A 225 -6.28 1.67 6.98
C LEU A 225 -6.89 0.27 6.87
N ILE A 226 -8.17 0.18 6.49
CA ILE A 226 -8.95 -1.06 6.59
C ILE A 226 -8.80 -1.92 5.36
N VAL A 227 -8.87 -1.33 4.16
CA VAL A 227 -8.76 -2.09 2.90
C VAL A 227 -7.45 -2.87 2.83
N PRO A 228 -6.28 -2.29 3.19
CA PRO A 228 -5.03 -3.03 3.30
C PRO A 228 -5.08 -4.27 4.21
N LEU A 229 -5.60 -4.10 5.42
CA LEU A 229 -5.70 -5.16 6.41
C LEU A 229 -6.63 -6.29 5.93
N VAL A 230 -7.79 -5.91 5.39
CA VAL A 230 -8.79 -6.86 4.90
C VAL A 230 -8.29 -7.60 3.66
N ALA A 231 -7.72 -6.88 2.69
CA ALA A 231 -7.19 -7.46 1.46
C ALA A 231 -6.03 -8.44 1.76
N SER A 232 -5.06 -8.03 2.59
CA SER A 232 -4.00 -8.93 3.05
C SER A 232 -4.54 -10.12 3.85
N GLY A 233 -5.52 -9.89 4.73
CA GLY A 233 -6.15 -10.94 5.52
C GLY A 233 -6.80 -12.03 4.66
N ILE A 234 -7.64 -11.62 3.70
CA ILE A 234 -8.30 -12.52 2.76
C ILE A 234 -7.28 -13.24 1.88
N ALA A 235 -6.26 -12.54 1.38
CA ALA A 235 -5.23 -13.13 0.54
C ALA A 235 -4.45 -14.24 1.27
N LEU A 236 -4.07 -14.02 2.53
CA LEU A 236 -3.37 -15.01 3.35
C LEU A 236 -4.24 -16.22 3.72
N LEU A 237 -5.57 -16.04 3.86
CA LEU A 237 -6.49 -17.13 4.13
C LEU A 237 -6.71 -18.05 2.92
N ARG A 238 -6.73 -17.46 1.72
CA ARG A 238 -6.90 -18.19 0.45
C ARG A 238 -5.70 -19.04 0.08
N GLU A 239 -4.52 -18.72 0.61
CA GLU A 239 -3.30 -19.50 0.38
C GLU A 239 -3.39 -20.83 1.17
N GLY A 240 -3.95 -21.84 0.50
CA GLY A 240 -4.09 -23.19 1.04
C GLY A 240 -2.78 -23.96 1.13
N PRO A 241 -2.75 -25.10 1.84
CA PRO A 241 -1.58 -25.98 1.94
C PRO A 241 -1.12 -26.60 0.61
N GLN A 242 -1.86 -26.40 -0.48
CA GLN A 242 -1.70 -27.09 -1.76
C GLN A 242 -0.41 -26.77 -2.54
N SER A 243 0.43 -25.83 -2.11
CA SER A 243 1.69 -25.51 -2.81
C SER A 243 2.92 -26.26 -2.30
N GLU A 244 2.80 -27.09 -1.25
CA GLU A 244 3.91 -27.96 -0.81
C GLU A 244 3.79 -29.40 -1.35
N GLU A 245 2.65 -29.80 -1.90
CA GLU A 245 2.43 -31.12 -2.53
C GLU A 245 2.61 -31.11 -4.06
N GLY A 246 3.11 -30.00 -4.63
CA GLY A 246 3.40 -29.85 -6.05
C GLY A 246 4.63 -30.65 -6.49
N GLY A 247 4.47 -31.96 -6.62
CA GLY A 247 5.10 -32.77 -7.65
C GLY A 247 6.50 -33.30 -7.33
N ALA A 248 6.57 -34.39 -6.58
CA ALA A 248 7.40 -35.48 -7.09
C ALA A 248 6.82 -35.84 -8.46
N PRO A 249 7.58 -35.76 -9.56
CA PRO A 249 7.07 -36.22 -10.85
C PRO A 249 6.59 -37.66 -10.65
N PRO A 250 5.39 -38.04 -11.14
CA PRO A 250 5.01 -39.44 -11.14
C PRO A 250 6.13 -40.18 -11.86
N ASP A 251 6.80 -41.07 -11.13
CA ASP A 251 7.77 -41.98 -11.70
C ASP A 251 7.12 -42.61 -12.93
N MET A 252 7.68 -42.28 -14.09
CA MET A 252 7.39 -42.93 -15.36
C MET A 252 8.00 -44.33 -15.27
N ALA A 253 7.38 -45.18 -14.46
CA ALA A 253 7.65 -46.60 -14.39
C ALA A 253 6.60 -47.30 -15.26
N GLY A 254 7.03 -47.74 -16.45
CA GLY A 254 6.24 -48.53 -17.38
C GLY A 254 6.61 -48.26 -18.82
#